data_AF-A0AAD9VHM4-F1
#
_entry.id   AF-A0AAD9VHM4-F1
#
_cell.length_a   1.000
_cell.length_b   1.000
_cell.length_c   1.000
_cell.angle_alpha   90.00
_cell.angle_beta   90.00
_cell.angle_gamma   90.00
#
_symmetry.space_group_name_H-M   'P 1'
#
loop_
_entity.id
_entity.type
_entity.pdbx_description
1 polymer ?
#
loop_
_entity_poly.entity_id
_entity_poly.type
_entity_poly.pdbx_seq_one_letter_code
_entity_poly.pdbx_strand_id
1 'polypeptide(L)'
;MQDLNFDNAATLISLLKRAMRCVGTWPEKNFINEVVLTVTVTYLSLHCTLMFIDLGRNITDITLVVSCGMEGGFIFLALLKIIICRINRKTLAIFIEDIRGDFVTENYQTTEEKMAFLSYNNFSRKFTKVSLVSAFAASGSYFFMTLASNIEMVVTNSSYGFQLPYRVLNLIEPTNTYSFNKIIRVLRRRLQYDNIDTTVRKHLPVLSCGLRRTRKFVVG
;
A
#
# COMPACT_ATOMS: atom_id res chain seq x y z
N MET A 1 -0.37 39.41 -13.58
CA MET A 1 -0.46 39.17 -12.11
C MET A 1 -1.60 38.22 -11.75
N GLN A 2 -2.80 38.37 -12.33
CA GLN A 2 -3.93 37.46 -12.06
C GLN A 2 -3.64 36.02 -12.51
N ASP A 3 -3.00 35.88 -13.67
CA ASP A 3 -2.51 34.65 -14.32
C ASP A 3 -1.80 33.71 -13.34
N LEU A 4 -0.81 34.25 -12.61
CA LEU A 4 -0.02 33.54 -11.60
C LEU A 4 -0.90 32.92 -10.48
N ASN A 5 -2.06 33.50 -10.20
CA ASN A 5 -2.97 32.98 -9.17
C ASN A 5 -3.85 31.83 -9.70
N PHE A 6 -4.20 31.82 -10.98
CA PHE A 6 -4.86 30.70 -11.65
C PHE A 6 -3.90 29.54 -11.91
N ASP A 7 -2.64 29.81 -12.28
CA ASP A 7 -1.56 28.80 -12.31
C ASP A 7 -1.42 28.08 -10.95
N ASN A 8 -1.41 28.86 -9.86
CA ASN A 8 -1.36 28.31 -8.51
C ASN A 8 -2.57 27.41 -8.19
N ALA A 9 -3.74 27.67 -8.77
CA ALA A 9 -4.93 26.83 -8.65
C ALA A 9 -4.78 25.49 -9.42
N ALA A 10 -4.25 25.52 -10.64
CA ALA A 10 -3.92 24.31 -11.39
C ALA A 10 -2.93 23.41 -10.64
N THR A 11 -2.03 23.96 -9.81
CA THR A 11 -1.15 23.14 -8.95
C THR A 11 -1.88 22.35 -7.86
N LEU A 12 -3.06 22.80 -7.41
CA LEU A 12 -3.88 22.05 -6.44
C LEU A 12 -4.40 20.77 -7.08
N ILE A 13 -4.99 20.87 -8.28
CA ILE A 13 -5.43 19.68 -9.04
C ILE A 13 -4.24 18.78 -9.35
N SER A 14 -3.07 19.31 -9.71
CA SER A 14 -1.91 18.45 -10.00
C SER A 14 -1.42 17.65 -8.78
N LEU A 15 -1.48 18.23 -7.58
CA LEU A 15 -1.13 17.57 -6.32
C LEU A 15 -2.18 16.52 -5.91
N LEU A 16 -3.48 16.84 -6.03
CA LEU A 16 -4.58 15.91 -5.78
C LEU A 16 -4.57 14.74 -6.78
N LYS A 17 -4.28 15.02 -8.06
CA LYS A 17 -4.09 14.03 -9.12
C LYS A 17 -2.91 13.10 -8.84
N ARG A 18 -1.81 13.62 -8.31
CA ARG A 18 -0.67 12.79 -7.88
C ARG A 18 -1.07 11.87 -6.72
N ALA A 19 -1.74 12.38 -5.70
CA ALA A 19 -2.19 11.59 -4.55
C ALA A 19 -3.18 10.48 -4.96
N MET A 20 -4.22 10.79 -5.74
CA MET A 20 -5.19 9.78 -6.22
C MET A 20 -4.58 8.76 -7.20
N ARG A 21 -3.57 9.14 -7.99
CA ARG A 21 -2.84 8.18 -8.84
C ARG A 21 -2.04 7.17 -8.03
N CYS A 22 -1.48 7.53 -6.87
CA CYS A 22 -0.82 6.58 -5.97
C CYS A 22 -1.77 5.49 -5.41
N VAL A 23 -3.07 5.77 -5.32
CA VAL A 23 -4.12 4.83 -4.85
C VAL A 23 -4.87 4.19 -6.03
N GLY A 24 -4.57 4.57 -7.27
CA GLY A 24 -5.28 4.13 -8.47
C GLY A 24 -6.71 4.68 -8.63
N THR A 25 -7.17 5.59 -7.77
CA THR A 25 -8.55 6.10 -7.74
C THR A 25 -8.85 7.23 -8.74
N TRP A 26 -7.81 7.81 -9.37
CA TRP A 26 -7.98 8.93 -10.30
C TRP A 26 -8.84 8.55 -11.53
N PRO A 27 -9.85 9.34 -11.92
CA PRO A 27 -10.89 8.89 -12.85
C PRO A 27 -10.46 8.61 -14.30
N GLU A 28 -9.32 9.13 -14.79
CA GLU A 28 -8.81 8.77 -16.13
C GLU A 28 -8.69 7.26 -16.32
N LYS A 29 -9.08 6.74 -17.49
CA LYS A 29 -9.00 5.31 -17.84
C LYS A 29 -7.58 4.93 -18.28
N ASN A 30 -6.66 4.84 -17.32
CA ASN A 30 -5.31 4.33 -17.56
C ASN A 30 -5.21 2.88 -17.05
N PHE A 31 -4.72 1.94 -17.86
CA PHE A 31 -4.56 0.53 -17.48
C PHE A 31 -3.77 0.36 -16.16
N ILE A 32 -2.72 1.15 -15.97
CA ILE A 32 -1.90 1.16 -14.74
C ILE A 32 -2.74 1.54 -13.52
N ASN A 33 -3.65 2.52 -13.61
CA ASN A 33 -4.52 2.90 -12.49
C ASN A 33 -5.46 1.76 -12.11
N GLU A 34 -6.01 1.03 -13.09
CA GLU A 34 -6.90 -0.12 -12.84
C GLU A 34 -6.17 -1.24 -12.10
N VAL A 35 -4.93 -1.55 -12.49
CA VAL A 35 -4.09 -2.56 -11.83
C VAL A 35 -3.73 -2.12 -10.41
N VAL A 36 -3.27 -0.89 -10.22
CA VAL A 36 -2.94 -0.34 -8.89
C VAL A 36 -4.16 -0.33 -7.97
N LEU A 37 -5.33 0.07 -8.49
CA LEU A 37 -6.59 0.03 -7.74
C LEU A 37 -6.96 -1.39 -7.35
N THR A 38 -6.86 -2.35 -8.28
CA THR A 38 -7.19 -3.76 -8.01
C THR A 38 -6.29 -4.34 -6.92
N VAL A 39 -4.97 -4.12 -7.00
CA VAL A 39 -3.99 -4.55 -5.98
C VAL A 39 -4.25 -3.87 -4.64
N THR A 40 -4.59 -2.57 -4.63
CA THR A 40 -4.90 -1.83 -3.41
C THR A 40 -6.18 -2.35 -2.75
N VAL A 41 -7.23 -2.62 -3.54
CA VAL A 41 -8.51 -3.14 -3.02
C VAL A 41 -8.37 -4.57 -2.50
N THR A 42 -7.65 -5.45 -3.19
CA THR A 42 -7.45 -6.83 -2.70
C THR A 42 -6.60 -6.86 -1.43
N TYR A 43 -5.52 -6.06 -1.38
CA TYR A 43 -4.70 -5.86 -0.17
C TYR A 43 -5.55 -5.37 1.02
N LEU A 44 -6.31 -4.29 0.84
CA LEU A 44 -7.17 -3.75 1.90
C LEU A 44 -8.27 -4.73 2.31
N SER A 45 -8.85 -5.49 1.38
CA SER A 45 -9.87 -6.51 1.73
C SER A 45 -9.29 -7.66 2.55
N LEU A 46 -8.05 -8.09 2.28
CA LEU A 46 -7.35 -9.10 3.07
C LEU A 46 -7.05 -8.60 4.49
N HIS A 47 -6.65 -7.33 4.64
CA HIS A 47 -6.50 -6.72 5.96
C HIS A 47 -7.85 -6.60 6.69
N CYS A 48 -8.95 -6.28 6.00
CA CYS A 48 -10.28 -6.25 6.60
C CYS A 48 -10.77 -7.63 7.05
N THR A 49 -10.55 -8.71 6.28
CA THR A 49 -10.95 -10.06 6.73
C THR A 49 -10.12 -10.51 7.93
N LEU A 50 -8.82 -10.21 7.97
CA LEU A 50 -7.96 -10.51 9.12
C LEU A 50 -8.41 -9.74 10.39
N MET A 51 -8.78 -8.46 10.25
CA MET A 51 -9.41 -7.67 11.32
C MET A 51 -10.72 -8.32 11.82
N PHE A 52 -11.62 -8.72 10.93
CA PHE A 52 -12.88 -9.35 11.36
C PHE A 52 -12.68 -10.71 12.07
N ILE A 53 -11.67 -11.49 11.68
CA ILE A 53 -11.33 -12.75 12.37
C ILE A 53 -10.75 -12.47 13.75
N ASP A 54 -9.87 -11.48 13.90
CA ASP A 54 -9.27 -11.12 15.19
C ASP A 54 -10.32 -10.53 16.16
N LEU A 55 -11.16 -9.63 15.66
CA LEU A 55 -12.30 -9.07 16.40
C LEU A 55 -13.26 -10.18 16.88
N GLY A 56 -13.55 -11.17 16.03
CA GLY A 56 -14.43 -12.29 16.36
C GLY A 56 -13.84 -13.27 17.39
N ARG A 57 -12.51 -13.42 17.42
CA ARG A 57 -11.80 -14.27 18.41
C ARG A 57 -11.74 -13.65 19.80
N ASN A 58 -11.56 -12.33 19.85
CA ASN A 58 -11.26 -11.61 21.09
C ASN A 58 -12.47 -10.84 21.65
N ILE A 59 -13.69 -11.17 21.20
CA ILE A 59 -14.95 -10.47 21.52
C ILE A 59 -15.28 -10.41 23.04
N THR A 60 -14.62 -11.24 23.85
CA THR A 60 -14.75 -11.27 25.32
C THR A 60 -13.89 -10.23 26.04
N ASP A 61 -12.85 -9.66 25.41
CA ASP A 61 -12.05 -8.57 25.99
C ASP A 61 -12.35 -7.24 25.29
N ILE A 62 -13.13 -6.40 25.97
CA ILE A 62 -13.53 -5.07 25.51
C ILE A 62 -12.31 -4.19 25.18
N THR A 63 -11.20 -4.36 25.91
CA THR A 63 -9.95 -3.62 25.70
C THR A 63 -9.34 -3.98 24.36
N LEU A 64 -9.27 -5.28 24.04
CA LEU A 64 -8.72 -5.75 22.79
C LEU A 64 -9.64 -5.41 21.61
N VAL A 65 -10.96 -5.57 21.79
CA VAL A 65 -12.01 -5.16 20.84
C VAL A 65 -11.88 -3.70 20.44
N VAL A 66 -11.71 -2.79 21.41
CA VAL A 66 -11.52 -1.35 21.14
C VAL A 66 -10.20 -1.10 20.39
N SER A 67 -9.09 -1.77 20.77
CA SER A 67 -7.81 -1.62 20.06
C SER A 67 -7.89 -2.07 18.59
N CYS A 68 -8.45 -3.25 18.34
CA CYS A 68 -8.62 -3.83 17.00
C CYS A 68 -9.61 -3.00 16.15
N GLY A 69 -10.68 -2.51 16.78
CA GLY A 69 -11.66 -1.61 16.16
C GLY A 69 -11.07 -0.25 15.75
N MET A 70 -10.17 0.33 16.54
CA MET A 70 -9.47 1.57 16.16
C MET A 70 -8.48 1.33 15.01
N GLU A 71 -7.57 0.36 15.15
CA GLU A 71 -6.51 0.11 14.16
C GLU A 71 -7.08 -0.36 12.82
N GLY A 72 -8.01 -1.32 12.84
CA GLY A 72 -8.70 -1.81 11.66
C GLY A 72 -9.74 -0.85 11.08
N GLY A 73 -10.36 -0.02 11.93
CA GLY A 73 -11.37 0.96 11.52
C GLY A 73 -10.86 1.95 10.47
N PHE A 74 -9.61 2.41 10.59
CA PHE A 74 -8.99 3.27 9.56
C PHE A 74 -8.84 2.55 8.21
N ILE A 75 -8.46 1.27 8.22
CA ILE A 75 -8.31 0.44 7.01
C ILE A 75 -9.68 0.22 6.34
N PHE A 76 -10.70 -0.09 7.13
CA PHE A 76 -12.07 -0.26 6.65
C PHE A 76 -12.66 1.04 6.07
N LEU A 77 -12.48 2.17 6.75
CA LEU A 77 -12.90 3.49 6.24
C LEU A 77 -12.14 3.91 4.96
N ALA A 78 -10.87 3.55 4.83
CA ALA A 78 -10.12 3.76 3.59
C ALA A 78 -10.67 2.91 2.43
N LEU A 79 -10.95 1.63 2.68
CA LEU A 79 -11.57 0.72 1.70
C LEU A 79 -12.95 1.24 1.25
N LEU A 80 -13.81 1.64 2.19
CA LEU A 80 -15.12 2.23 1.86
C LEU A 80 -14.99 3.48 0.99
N LYS A 81 -14.08 4.42 1.33
CA LYS A 81 -13.84 5.62 0.51
C LYS A 81 -13.36 5.27 -0.90
N ILE A 82 -12.47 4.29 -1.05
CA ILE A 82 -12.00 3.81 -2.36
C ILE A 82 -13.15 3.21 -3.18
N ILE A 83 -14.03 2.41 -2.57
CA ILE A 83 -15.22 1.84 -3.22
C ILE A 83 -16.19 2.96 -3.66
N ILE A 84 -16.47 3.94 -2.79
CA ILE A 84 -17.34 5.08 -3.12
C ILE A 84 -16.76 5.90 -4.28
N CYS A 85 -15.45 6.21 -4.27
CA CYS A 85 -14.78 6.87 -5.39
C CYS A 85 -14.83 6.05 -6.68
N ARG A 86 -14.81 4.71 -6.60
CA ARG A 86 -14.90 3.81 -7.75
C ARG A 86 -16.32 3.78 -8.36
N ILE A 87 -17.36 3.77 -7.53
CA ILE A 87 -18.77 3.85 -7.97
C ILE A 87 -19.02 5.22 -8.60
N ASN A 88 -18.68 6.30 -7.89
CA ASN A 88 -18.95 7.68 -8.30
C ASN A 88 -17.91 8.24 -9.31
N ARG A 89 -17.10 7.38 -9.94
CA ARG A 89 -16.01 7.77 -10.85
C ARG A 89 -16.46 8.68 -11.99
N LYS A 90 -17.66 8.46 -12.55
CA LYS A 90 -18.22 9.31 -13.62
C LYS A 90 -18.49 10.74 -13.10
N THR A 91 -19.21 10.85 -11.98
CA THR A 91 -19.52 12.11 -11.32
C THR A 91 -18.26 12.85 -10.90
N LEU A 92 -17.25 12.12 -10.38
CA LEU A 92 -15.95 12.67 -10.02
C LEU A 92 -15.16 13.18 -11.24
N ALA A 93 -15.28 12.52 -12.40
CA ALA A 93 -14.67 13.00 -13.64
C ALA A 93 -15.29 14.33 -14.09
N ILE A 94 -16.63 14.39 -14.14
CA ILE A 94 -17.39 15.59 -14.51
C ILE A 94 -17.05 16.75 -13.56
N PHE A 95 -17.07 16.51 -12.25
CA PHE A 95 -16.74 17.52 -11.23
C PHE A 95 -15.29 18.05 -11.34
N ILE A 96 -14.33 17.21 -11.76
CA ILE A 96 -12.95 17.65 -11.99
C ILE A 96 -12.80 18.44 -13.30
N GLU A 97 -13.67 18.19 -14.29
CA GLU A 97 -13.73 18.95 -15.55
C GLU A 97 -14.43 20.31 -15.35
N ASP A 98 -15.50 20.34 -14.56
CA ASP A 98 -16.26 21.52 -14.11
C ASP A 98 -15.34 22.52 -13.37
N ILE A 99 -14.68 22.08 -12.28
CA ILE A 99 -13.66 22.89 -11.56
C ILE A 99 -12.52 23.34 -12.49
N ARG A 100 -12.23 22.60 -13.57
CA ARG A 100 -11.19 22.99 -14.53
C ARG A 100 -11.66 24.09 -15.48
N GLY A 101 -12.95 24.15 -15.79
CA GLY A 101 -13.59 25.27 -16.49
C GLY A 101 -13.57 26.55 -15.65
N ASP A 102 -13.81 26.44 -14.35
CA ASP A 102 -13.77 27.56 -13.39
C ASP A 102 -12.42 28.31 -13.32
N PHE A 103 -11.31 27.68 -13.75
CA PHE A 103 -10.02 28.39 -13.82
C PHE A 103 -9.88 29.33 -15.03
N VAL A 104 -10.87 29.38 -15.94
CA VAL A 104 -10.89 30.35 -17.04
C VAL A 104 -11.33 31.71 -16.54
N THR A 105 -10.43 32.69 -16.58
CA THR A 105 -10.61 34.06 -16.01
C THR A 105 -11.79 34.84 -16.61
N GLU A 106 -12.34 34.36 -17.73
CA GLU A 106 -13.47 34.93 -18.47
C GLU A 106 -14.84 34.58 -17.87
N ASN A 107 -14.98 33.48 -17.11
CA ASN A 107 -16.25 33.08 -16.49
C ASN A 107 -16.74 34.06 -15.42
N TYR A 108 -15.83 34.72 -14.70
CA TYR A 108 -16.15 35.58 -13.57
C TYR A 108 -16.34 37.04 -14.00
N GLN A 109 -17.52 37.58 -13.74
CA GLN A 109 -17.92 38.91 -14.20
C GLN A 109 -17.41 40.03 -13.29
N THR A 110 -17.21 39.74 -11.99
CA THR A 110 -16.82 40.76 -11.00
C THR A 110 -15.42 40.54 -10.44
N THR A 111 -14.79 41.61 -9.95
CA THR A 111 -13.49 41.56 -9.27
C THR A 111 -13.58 40.95 -7.87
N GLU A 112 -14.71 41.11 -7.17
CA GLU A 112 -14.95 40.56 -5.84
C GLU A 112 -15.07 39.04 -5.86
N GLU A 113 -15.83 38.50 -6.82
CA GLU A 113 -15.97 37.07 -7.10
C GLU A 113 -14.61 36.41 -7.41
N LYS A 114 -13.81 37.03 -8.29
CA LYS A 114 -12.41 36.61 -8.56
C LYS A 114 -11.57 36.58 -7.29
N MET A 115 -11.71 37.58 -6.41
CA MET A 115 -10.95 37.64 -5.16
C MET A 115 -11.40 36.59 -4.13
N ALA A 116 -12.70 36.34 -4.01
CA ALA A 116 -13.28 35.31 -3.15
C ALA A 116 -12.82 33.90 -3.57
N PHE A 117 -12.91 33.59 -4.87
CA PHE A 117 -12.46 32.31 -5.43
C PHE A 117 -10.97 32.06 -5.19
N LEU A 118 -10.11 33.05 -5.46
CA LEU A 118 -8.67 32.94 -5.23
C LEU A 118 -8.31 32.78 -3.74
N SER A 119 -9.06 33.44 -2.84
CA SER A 119 -8.92 33.27 -1.39
C SER A 119 -9.25 31.84 -0.95
N TYR A 120 -10.41 31.32 -1.39
CA TYR A 120 -10.85 29.95 -1.10
C TYR A 120 -9.88 28.89 -1.63
N ASN A 121 -9.42 29.03 -2.88
CA ASN A 121 -8.43 28.14 -3.48
C ASN A 121 -7.09 28.15 -2.73
N ASN A 122 -6.59 29.33 -2.30
CA ASN A 122 -5.38 29.44 -1.50
C ASN A 122 -5.52 28.74 -0.12
N PHE A 123 -6.68 28.90 0.53
CA PHE A 123 -7.00 28.17 1.76
C PHE A 123 -7.06 26.66 1.55
N SER A 124 -7.79 26.19 0.53
CA SER A 124 -7.91 24.78 0.16
C SER A 124 -6.55 24.13 -0.16
N ARG A 125 -5.65 24.87 -0.84
CA ARG A 125 -4.27 24.44 -1.12
C ARG A 125 -3.46 24.25 0.17
N LYS A 126 -3.54 25.19 1.11
CA LYS A 126 -2.88 25.10 2.43
C LYS A 126 -3.42 23.91 3.22
N PHE A 127 -4.75 23.78 3.32
CA PHE A 127 -5.43 22.67 3.99
C PHE A 127 -5.03 21.31 3.42
N THR A 128 -5.03 21.17 2.09
CA THR A 128 -4.62 19.93 1.40
C THR A 128 -3.15 19.59 1.66
N LYS A 129 -2.24 20.59 1.60
CA LYS A 129 -0.81 20.37 1.87
C LYS A 129 -0.57 19.95 3.33
N VAL A 130 -1.21 20.61 4.29
CA VAL A 130 -1.11 20.27 5.72
C VAL A 130 -1.68 18.89 5.99
N SER A 131 -2.87 18.57 5.48
CA SER A 131 -3.53 17.26 5.63
C SER A 131 -2.70 16.11 5.06
N LEU A 132 -2.01 16.34 3.93
CA LEU A 132 -1.12 15.32 3.34
C LEU A 132 0.14 15.11 4.20
N VAL A 133 0.75 16.19 4.72
CA VAL A 133 1.91 16.11 5.61
C VAL A 133 1.54 15.46 6.95
N SER A 134 0.39 15.79 7.55
CA SER A 134 -0.05 15.17 8.80
C SER A 134 -0.40 13.69 8.64
N ALA A 135 -0.97 13.28 7.50
CA ALA A 135 -1.19 11.87 7.19
C ALA A 135 0.13 11.08 7.09
N PHE A 136 1.14 11.62 6.40
CA PHE A 136 2.47 11.00 6.36
C PHE A 136 3.16 10.99 7.73
N ALA A 137 3.04 12.07 8.51
CA ALA A 137 3.61 12.17 9.85
C ALA A 137 2.97 11.16 10.81
N ALA A 138 1.65 11.00 10.80
CA ALA A 138 0.92 10.04 11.63
C ALA A 138 1.23 8.57 11.25
N SER A 139 1.30 8.27 9.96
CA SER A 139 1.73 6.94 9.48
C SER A 139 3.18 6.66 9.90
N GLY A 140 4.08 7.63 9.70
CA GLY A 140 5.46 7.54 10.12
C GLY A 140 5.63 7.34 11.63
N SER A 141 4.91 8.10 12.47
CA SER A 141 5.00 7.99 13.92
C SER A 141 4.53 6.63 14.44
N TYR A 142 3.51 6.03 13.80
CA TYR A 142 3.05 4.69 14.15
C TYR A 142 4.14 3.64 13.88
N PHE A 143 4.79 3.69 12.70
CA PHE A 143 5.95 2.82 12.41
C PHE A 143 7.15 3.08 13.34
N PHE A 144 7.47 4.34 13.65
CA PHE A 144 8.57 4.69 14.56
C PHE A 144 8.31 4.24 16.00
N MET A 145 7.07 4.33 16.48
CA MET A 145 6.68 3.86 17.81
C MET A 145 6.92 2.35 17.96
N THR A 146 6.50 1.54 16.99
CA THR A 146 6.76 0.10 17.00
C THR A 146 8.23 -0.25 16.76
N LEU A 147 8.97 0.55 15.98
CA LEU A 147 10.41 0.34 15.83
C LEU A 147 11.15 0.59 17.15
N ALA A 148 10.79 1.64 17.89
CA ALA A 148 11.38 1.95 19.20
C ALA A 148 11.14 0.83 20.22
N SER A 149 9.90 0.33 20.35
CA SER A 149 9.61 -0.77 21.28
C SER A 149 10.30 -2.09 20.91
N ASN A 150 10.43 -2.41 19.61
CA ASN A 150 11.21 -3.58 19.20
C ASN A 150 12.71 -3.43 19.49
N ILE A 151 13.28 -2.23 19.38
CA ILE A 151 14.68 -1.97 19.77
C ILE A 151 14.85 -2.14 21.29
N GLU A 152 13.93 -1.61 22.09
CA GLU A 152 13.93 -1.75 23.55
C GLU A 152 13.82 -3.22 23.99
N MET A 153 12.94 -4.02 23.38
CA MET A 153 12.81 -5.45 23.63
C MET A 153 14.10 -6.24 23.33
N VAL A 154 14.87 -5.84 22.31
CA VAL A 154 16.17 -6.44 21.97
C VAL A 154 17.26 -6.02 22.96
N VAL A 155 17.34 -4.73 23.32
CA VAL A 155 18.32 -4.21 24.29
C VAL A 155 18.13 -4.84 25.67
N THR A 156 16.89 -5.10 26.07
CA THR A 156 16.54 -5.71 27.36
C THR A 156 16.67 -7.25 27.40
N ASN A 157 17.07 -7.91 26.29
CA ASN A 157 17.09 -9.38 26.15
C ASN A 157 15.75 -10.05 26.54
N SER A 158 14.63 -9.35 26.33
CA SER A 158 13.31 -9.88 26.66
C SER A 158 12.92 -11.02 25.72
N SER A 159 12.38 -12.12 26.25
CA SER A 159 12.07 -13.33 25.46
C SER A 159 10.73 -13.26 24.69
N TYR A 160 10.19 -12.06 24.48
CA TYR A 160 8.94 -11.83 23.77
C TYR A 160 9.13 -11.79 22.24
N GLY A 161 8.08 -12.13 21.49
CA GLY A 161 8.12 -12.15 20.03
C GLY A 161 8.17 -10.75 19.41
N PHE A 162 8.86 -10.61 18.27
CA PHE A 162 8.90 -9.38 17.49
C PHE A 162 7.49 -8.87 17.17
N GLN A 163 7.18 -7.64 17.58
CA GLN A 163 5.85 -7.07 17.45
C GLN A 163 5.72 -6.32 16.11
N LEU A 164 4.79 -6.75 15.27
CA LEU A 164 4.50 -6.09 13.99
C LEU A 164 3.86 -4.70 14.22
N PRO A 165 4.11 -3.71 13.34
CA PRO A 165 3.51 -2.37 13.45
C PRO A 165 1.99 -2.38 13.50
N TYR A 166 1.35 -3.19 12.67
CA TYR A 166 -0.09 -3.43 12.72
C TYR A 166 -0.37 -4.77 13.41
N ARG A 167 -1.42 -4.82 14.24
CA ARG A 167 -2.01 -6.07 14.76
C ARG A 167 -2.73 -6.84 13.65
N VAL A 168 -1.97 -7.43 12.75
CA VAL A 168 -2.47 -8.42 11.80
C VAL A 168 -2.44 -9.78 12.48
N LEU A 169 -3.55 -10.53 12.43
CA LEU A 169 -3.59 -11.89 12.94
C LEU A 169 -2.50 -12.73 12.25
N ASN A 170 -1.53 -13.21 13.03
CA ASN A 170 -0.51 -14.14 12.55
C ASN A 170 -1.17 -15.48 12.18
N LEU A 171 -1.53 -15.65 10.92
CA LEU A 171 -2.02 -16.92 10.33
C LEU A 171 -1.06 -18.10 10.59
N ILE A 172 0.21 -17.80 10.86
CA ILE A 172 1.21 -18.73 11.39
C ILE A 172 1.76 -18.11 12.68
N GLU A 173 1.16 -18.42 13.83
CA GLU A 173 1.86 -18.22 15.10
C GLU A 173 3.11 -19.11 15.13
N PRO A 174 4.30 -18.56 15.44
CA PRO A 174 5.50 -19.36 15.62
C PRO A 174 5.48 -20.03 17.00
N THR A 175 4.53 -20.97 17.23
CA THR A 175 4.31 -21.71 18.50
C THR A 175 5.52 -22.49 18.99
N ASN A 176 6.62 -22.51 18.22
CA ASN A 176 7.90 -23.07 18.61
C ASN A 176 9.04 -22.43 17.80
N THR A 177 10.08 -21.94 18.48
CA THR A 177 11.33 -21.45 17.88
C THR A 177 12.02 -22.52 17.01
N TYR A 178 11.77 -23.80 17.33
CA TYR A 178 12.16 -24.96 16.52
C TYR A 178 11.48 -25.01 15.15
N SER A 179 10.20 -24.68 15.05
CA SER A 179 9.46 -24.68 13.78
C SER A 179 9.98 -23.58 12.85
N PHE A 180 10.22 -22.39 13.38
CA PHE A 180 10.82 -21.28 12.63
C PHE A 180 12.25 -21.60 12.18
N ASN A 181 13.07 -22.18 13.08
CA ASN A 181 14.39 -22.71 12.71
C ASN A 181 14.33 -23.81 11.65
N LYS A 182 13.32 -24.69 11.68
CA LYS A 182 13.15 -25.77 10.69
C LYS A 182 12.82 -25.19 9.31
N ILE A 183 11.93 -24.19 9.24
CA ILE A 183 11.60 -23.46 8.00
C ILE A 183 12.84 -22.71 7.47
N ILE A 184 13.56 -21.97 8.32
CA ILE A 184 14.81 -21.29 7.94
C ILE A 184 15.87 -22.29 7.46
N ARG A 185 16.03 -23.46 8.10
CA ARG A 185 16.96 -24.53 7.67
C ARG A 185 16.52 -25.23 6.38
N VAL A 186 15.24 -25.18 6.01
CA VAL A 186 14.74 -25.68 4.71
C VAL A 186 14.96 -24.65 3.61
N LEU A 187 14.62 -23.38 3.85
CA LEU A 187 14.87 -22.28 2.92
C LEU A 187 16.37 -22.08 2.66
N ARG A 188 17.21 -22.10 3.71
CA ARG A 188 18.67 -22.04 3.58
C ARG A 188 19.24 -23.20 2.77
N ARG A 189 18.69 -24.42 2.92
CA ARG A 189 19.09 -25.58 2.11
C ARG A 189 18.66 -25.47 0.65
N ARG A 190 17.46 -24.94 0.35
CA ARG A 190 17.06 -24.62 -1.04
C ARG A 190 17.99 -23.59 -1.67
N LEU A 191 18.23 -22.47 -0.98
CA LEU A 191 19.13 -21.40 -1.46
C LEU A 191 20.58 -21.89 -1.67
N GLN A 192 21.09 -22.82 -0.86
CA GLN A 192 22.38 -23.47 -1.17
C GLN A 192 22.30 -24.38 -2.39
N TYR A 193 21.22 -25.15 -2.57
CA TYR A 193 21.05 -26.05 -3.70
C TYR A 193 20.98 -25.29 -5.04
N ASP A 194 20.21 -24.20 -5.09
CA ASP A 194 20.08 -23.33 -6.27
C ASP A 194 21.40 -22.61 -6.60
N ASN A 195 22.18 -22.23 -5.59
CA ASN A 195 23.51 -21.63 -5.77
C ASN A 195 24.56 -22.66 -6.24
N ILE A 196 24.48 -23.91 -5.79
CA ILE A 196 25.33 -25.01 -6.28
C ILE A 196 24.99 -25.32 -7.75
N ASP A 197 23.71 -25.48 -8.10
CA ASP A 197 23.32 -25.79 -9.48
C ASP A 197 23.66 -24.65 -10.45
N THR A 198 23.47 -23.39 -10.07
CA THR A 198 23.90 -22.23 -10.88
C THR A 198 25.43 -22.07 -10.96
N THR A 199 26.19 -22.62 -10.01
CA THR A 199 27.66 -22.68 -10.09
C THR A 199 28.13 -23.82 -11.01
N VAL A 200 27.56 -25.02 -10.87
CA VAL A 200 27.82 -26.16 -11.77
C VAL A 200 27.50 -25.79 -13.22
N ARG A 201 26.35 -25.15 -13.45
CA ARG A 201 25.90 -24.70 -14.78
C ARG A 201 26.73 -23.56 -15.39
N LYS A 202 27.59 -22.90 -14.60
CA LYS A 202 28.59 -21.93 -15.08
C LYS A 202 29.96 -22.55 -15.36
N HIS A 203 30.29 -23.69 -14.76
CA HIS A 203 31.56 -24.39 -14.94
C HIS A 203 31.52 -25.55 -15.94
N LEU A 204 30.37 -25.83 -16.56
CA LEU A 204 30.22 -26.75 -17.70
C LEU A 204 30.06 -25.99 -19.04
N PRO A 205 31.16 -25.60 -19.70
CA PRO A 205 31.11 -25.22 -21.11
C PRO A 205 30.86 -26.46 -21.98
N VAL A 206 29.86 -26.37 -22.85
CA VAL A 206 29.70 -27.12 -24.12
C VAL A 206 30.16 -28.60 -24.12
N LEU A 207 29.22 -29.52 -23.87
CA LEU A 207 29.36 -30.92 -24.31
C LEU A 207 28.13 -31.43 -25.09
N SER A 208 27.57 -30.55 -25.93
CA SER A 208 26.54 -30.90 -26.91
C SER A 208 27.15 -31.55 -28.16
N CYS A 209 27.79 -32.73 -28.04
CA CYS A 209 28.20 -33.48 -29.22
C CYS A 209 28.23 -35.00 -29.03
N GLY A 210 27.29 -35.68 -29.71
CA GLY A 210 27.44 -37.00 -30.33
C GLY A 210 27.97 -38.20 -29.51
N LEU A 211 27.05 -39.07 -29.09
CA LEU A 211 27.25 -40.52 -29.23
C LEU A 211 25.94 -41.22 -29.61
N ARG A 212 25.99 -42.07 -30.65
CA ARG A 212 24.83 -42.67 -31.35
C ARG A 212 25.10 -44.17 -31.51
N ARG A 213 24.11 -45.05 -31.20
CA ARG A 213 24.22 -46.54 -31.07
C ARG A 213 25.00 -46.94 -29.79
N THR A 214 24.77 -48.07 -29.08
CA THR A 214 23.81 -49.22 -29.10
C THR A 214 23.81 -49.87 -27.68
N ARG A 215 23.18 -51.02 -27.30
CA ARG A 215 22.53 -52.19 -27.96
C ARG A 215 21.58 -52.92 -26.97
N LYS A 216 20.59 -53.66 -27.50
CA LYS A 216 19.92 -54.90 -26.96
C LYS A 216 19.59 -55.09 -25.45
N PHE A 217 18.30 -55.32 -25.18
CA PHE A 217 17.71 -56.61 -24.71
C PHE A 217 18.50 -57.59 -23.81
N VAL A 218 17.88 -57.95 -22.67
CA VAL A 218 17.73 -59.27 -21.97
C VAL A 218 17.02 -58.90 -20.65
N VAL A 219 15.74 -59.20 -20.38
CA VAL A 219 15.01 -60.49 -20.21
C VAL A 219 15.51 -61.28 -18.99
N GLY A 220 14.65 -61.36 -17.98
CA GLY A 220 14.80 -62.13 -16.74
C GLY A 220 13.50 -62.05 -15.96
#